data_AF-A0A8C6HA87-F1
#
_entry.id   AF-A0A8C6HA87-F1
#
_cell.length_a   1.000
_cell.length_b   1.000
_cell.length_c   1.000
_cell.angle_alpha   90.00
_cell.angle_beta   90.00
_cell.angle_gamma   90.00
#
_symmetry.space_group_name_H-M   'P 1'
#
loop_
_entity.id
_entity.type
_entity.pdbx_description
1 polymer ?
#
loop_
_entity_poly.entity_id
_entity_poly.type
_entity_poly.pdbx_seq_one_letter_code
_entity_poly.pdbx_strand_id
1 'polypeptide(L)'
;MGKEQELSIVLLLCMQTALALMCRECKSYSHQKCIHEMRTCTAKDGESCLTVRLWISPSSVHTPNDAYSRCQENCTTDEYYYGDYTILIKCCKKFDFCNDIAVPSDEWS
;
A
#
# COMPACT_ATOMS: atom_id res chain seq x y z
N MET A 1 -11.43 32.17 -33.54
CA MET A 1 -10.72 32.41 -32.27
C MET A 1 -11.22 31.57 -31.08
N GLY A 2 -12.26 30.71 -31.20
CA GLY A 2 -12.82 29.99 -30.04
C GLY A 2 -12.51 28.48 -29.92
N LYS A 3 -12.27 27.76 -31.03
CA LYS A 3 -12.14 26.29 -30.99
C LYS A 3 -10.79 25.77 -30.48
N GLU A 4 -9.72 26.53 -30.69
CA GLU A 4 -8.35 26.13 -30.30
C GLU A 4 -8.09 26.30 -28.80
N GLN A 5 -8.70 27.32 -28.18
CA GLN A 5 -8.62 27.55 -26.73
C GLN A 5 -9.39 26.49 -25.94
N GLU A 6 -10.57 26.08 -26.41
CA GLU A 6 -11.36 25.01 -25.76
C GLU A 6 -10.61 23.68 -25.76
N LEU A 7 -9.98 23.31 -26.88
CA LEU A 7 -9.17 22.09 -26.99
C LEU A 7 -7.98 22.12 -26.02
N SER A 8 -7.34 23.28 -25.89
CA SER A 8 -6.19 23.49 -24.98
C SER A 8 -6.58 23.32 -23.52
N ILE A 9 -7.74 23.86 -23.11
CA ILE A 9 -8.26 23.73 -21.74
C ILE A 9 -8.61 22.26 -21.41
N VAL A 10 -9.23 21.55 -22.35
CA VAL A 10 -9.57 20.12 -22.17
C VAL A 10 -8.30 19.27 -22.04
N LEU A 11 -7.28 19.52 -22.86
CA LEU A 11 -5.97 18.84 -22.77
C LEU A 11 -5.24 19.13 -21.44
N LEU A 12 -5.31 20.36 -20.95
CA LEU A 12 -4.72 20.76 -19.67
C LEU A 12 -5.40 20.09 -18.46
N LEU A 13 -6.73 19.95 -18.49
CA LEU A 13 -7.49 19.27 -17.43
C LEU A 13 -7.21 17.75 -17.39
N CYS A 14 -6.96 17.12 -18.54
CA CYS A 14 -6.59 15.70 -18.58
C CYS A 14 -5.19 15.41 -18.01
N MET A 15 -4.28 16.38 -17.99
CA MET A 15 -2.91 16.21 -17.46
C MET A 15 -2.82 16.33 -15.93
N GLN A 16 -3.92 16.76 -15.27
CA GLN A 16 -3.99 16.93 -13.82
C GLN A 16 -4.49 15.69 -13.07
N THR A 17 -4.70 14.56 -13.75
CA THR A 17 -4.87 13.29 -13.05
C THR A 17 -3.51 12.89 -12.48
N ALA A 18 -3.21 13.35 -11.25
CA ALA A 18 -2.24 12.65 -10.42
C ALA A 18 -2.60 11.16 -10.49
N LEU A 19 -1.68 10.34 -11.00
CA LEU A 19 -1.93 8.91 -11.20
C LEU A 19 -2.45 8.35 -9.87
N ALA A 20 -3.71 7.89 -9.90
CA ALA A 20 -4.42 7.51 -8.70
C ALA A 20 -3.82 6.19 -8.20
N LEU A 21 -2.99 6.26 -7.17
CA LEU A 21 -2.26 5.12 -6.62
C LEU A 21 -3.25 4.04 -6.14
N MET A 22 -3.16 2.84 -6.71
CA MET A 22 -3.94 1.69 -6.26
C MET A 22 -3.18 0.89 -5.22
N CYS A 23 -3.88 0.39 -4.18
CA CYS A 23 -3.29 -0.41 -3.12
C CYS A 23 -4.08 -1.71 -2.91
N ARG A 24 -3.42 -2.74 -2.36
CA ARG A 24 -4.07 -3.96 -1.87
C ARG A 24 -4.79 -3.67 -0.56
N GLU A 25 -6.03 -4.10 -0.43
CA GLU A 25 -6.78 -4.09 0.82
C GLU A 25 -7.12 -5.51 1.26
N CYS A 26 -6.60 -5.89 2.42
CA CYS A 26 -6.85 -7.18 3.03
C CYS A 26 -6.78 -7.06 4.56
N LYS A 27 -7.79 -7.60 5.24
CA LYS A 27 -7.92 -7.49 6.71
C LYS A 27 -7.00 -8.43 7.49
N SER A 28 -6.66 -9.57 6.92
CA SER A 28 -5.77 -10.56 7.53
C SER A 28 -5.19 -11.49 6.46
N TYR A 29 -3.91 -11.78 6.58
CA TYR A 29 -3.22 -12.76 5.74
C TYR A 29 -2.87 -13.99 6.57
N SER A 30 -3.04 -15.18 6.00
CA SER A 30 -2.52 -16.43 6.54
C SER A 30 -1.64 -17.08 5.49
N HIS A 31 -0.41 -17.46 5.86
CA HIS A 31 0.57 -18.04 4.94
C HIS A 31 0.73 -17.22 3.64
N GLN A 32 0.86 -15.89 3.77
CA GLN A 32 1.00 -14.94 2.65
C GLN A 32 -0.20 -14.85 1.70
N LYS A 33 -1.35 -15.44 2.06
CA LYS A 33 -2.60 -15.33 1.30
C LYS A 33 -3.61 -14.53 2.10
N CYS A 34 -4.35 -13.65 1.43
CA CYS A 34 -5.47 -12.98 2.07
C CYS A 34 -6.52 -14.04 2.46
N ILE A 35 -6.92 -14.07 3.74
CA ILE A 35 -7.92 -15.03 4.25
C ILE A 35 -9.30 -14.70 3.68
N HIS A 36 -9.54 -13.42 3.45
CA HIS A 36 -10.74 -12.90 2.80
C HIS A 36 -10.48 -12.62 1.32
N GLU A 37 -11.50 -12.13 0.63
CA GLU A 37 -11.33 -11.58 -0.72
C GLU A 37 -10.32 -10.43 -0.70
N MET A 38 -9.31 -10.53 -1.57
CA MET A 38 -8.37 -9.43 -1.81
C MET A 38 -9.12 -8.28 -2.48
N ARG A 39 -9.18 -7.12 -1.82
CA ARG A 39 -9.78 -5.91 -2.37
C ARG A 39 -8.71 -4.96 -2.87
N THR A 40 -9.17 -3.91 -3.53
CA THR A 40 -8.34 -2.79 -3.93
C THR A 40 -8.94 -1.50 -3.39
N CYS A 41 -8.08 -0.56 -3.03
CA CYS A 41 -8.46 0.81 -2.71
C CYS A 41 -7.61 1.77 -3.54
N THR A 42 -8.16 2.95 -3.83
CA THR A 42 -7.43 4.04 -4.48
C THR A 42 -7.05 5.05 -3.40
N ALA A 43 -5.77 5.31 -3.23
CA ALA A 43 -5.26 6.26 -2.24
C ALA A 43 -5.73 7.68 -2.60
N LYS A 44 -6.31 8.36 -1.61
CA LYS A 44 -6.68 9.77 -1.70
C LYS A 44 -5.48 10.67 -1.43
N ASP A 45 -5.66 11.98 -1.61
CA ASP A 45 -4.69 12.98 -1.18
C ASP A 45 -4.33 12.78 0.30
N GLY A 46 -3.03 12.70 0.59
CA GLY A 46 -2.52 12.43 1.94
C GLY A 46 -2.44 10.94 2.32
N GLU A 47 -3.07 10.04 1.57
CA GLU A 47 -2.97 8.60 1.79
C GLU A 47 -1.75 7.98 1.09
N SER A 48 -1.45 6.74 1.48
CA SER A 48 -0.43 5.85 0.88
C SER A 48 -0.87 4.40 1.04
N CYS A 49 -0.20 3.48 0.34
CA CYS A 49 -0.42 2.06 0.56
C CYS A 49 0.31 1.59 1.83
N LEU A 50 -0.41 0.99 2.77
CA LEU A 50 0.09 0.42 4.01
C LEU A 50 0.15 -1.12 3.92
N THR A 51 1.22 -1.71 4.45
CA THR A 51 1.26 -3.11 4.89
C THR A 51 1.76 -3.15 6.32
N VAL A 52 1.10 -3.95 7.16
CA VAL A 52 1.60 -4.32 8.48
C VAL A 52 1.81 -5.82 8.49
N ARG A 53 2.99 -6.28 8.92
CA ARG A 53 3.33 -7.69 9.06
C ARG A 53 3.65 -7.99 10.53
N LEU A 54 3.15 -9.11 11.03
CA LEU A 54 3.33 -9.56 12.41
C LEU A 54 4.00 -10.93 12.43
N TRP A 55 5.05 -11.06 13.23
CA TRP A 55 5.69 -12.33 13.58
C TRP A 55 5.56 -12.60 15.07
N ILE A 56 5.33 -13.87 15.43
CA ILE A 56 5.26 -14.38 16.80
C ILE A 56 6.27 -15.51 16.93
N SER A 57 7.30 -15.32 17.75
CA SER A 57 8.32 -16.34 18.03
C SER A 57 7.68 -17.62 18.62
N PRO A 58 8.14 -18.83 18.24
CA PRO A 58 9.18 -19.13 17.26
C PRO A 58 8.59 -19.34 15.85
N SER A 59 8.45 -18.29 15.05
CA SER A 59 8.02 -18.39 13.65
C SER A 59 9.17 -18.12 12.67
N SER A 60 8.98 -18.52 11.42
CA SER A 60 9.92 -18.22 10.34
C SER A 60 10.02 -16.71 10.13
N VAL A 61 11.23 -16.16 10.16
CA VAL A 61 11.50 -14.75 9.86
C VAL A 61 10.99 -14.33 8.47
N HIS A 62 10.87 -15.28 7.54
CA HIS A 62 10.43 -15.00 6.17
C HIS A 62 8.91 -15.00 5.99
N THR A 63 8.16 -15.64 6.90
CA THR A 63 6.72 -15.81 6.75
C THR A 63 6.01 -15.23 7.97
N PRO A 64 5.40 -14.03 7.84
CA PRO A 64 4.65 -13.44 8.94
C PRO A 64 3.48 -14.35 9.34
N ASN A 65 3.19 -14.38 10.64
CA ASN A 65 2.05 -15.09 11.22
C ASN A 65 0.73 -14.47 10.77
N ASP A 66 0.69 -13.14 10.69
CA ASP A 66 -0.44 -12.37 10.17
C ASP A 66 0.06 -11.10 9.48
N ALA A 67 -0.78 -10.50 8.66
CA ALA A 67 -0.54 -9.18 8.09
C ALA A 67 -1.87 -8.52 7.77
N TYR A 68 -1.86 -7.21 7.52
CA TYR A 68 -2.97 -6.53 6.87
C TYR A 68 -2.46 -5.44 5.94
N SER A 69 -3.30 -5.05 4.98
CA SER A 69 -2.96 -4.03 4.00
C SER A 69 -4.17 -3.15 3.71
N ARG A 70 -3.96 -1.85 3.48
CA ARG A 70 -5.01 -0.86 3.16
C ARG A 70 -4.42 0.45 2.63
N CYS A 71 -5.28 1.34 2.17
CA CYS A 71 -4.95 2.75 2.02
C CYS A 71 -4.95 3.40 3.40
N GLN A 72 -3.94 4.22 3.69
CA GLN A 72 -3.73 4.80 5.00
C GLN A 72 -3.31 6.27 4.89
N GLU A 73 -4.07 7.13 5.55
CA GLU A 73 -3.71 8.53 5.78
C GLU A 73 -2.57 8.64 6.80
N ASN A 74 -1.64 9.58 6.58
CA ASN A 74 -0.53 9.87 7.50
C ASN A 74 0.29 8.62 7.89
N CYS A 75 0.49 7.73 6.93
CA CYS A 75 1.21 6.48 7.14
C CYS A 75 2.69 6.75 7.45
N THR A 76 3.20 6.11 8.51
CA THR A 76 4.61 6.14 8.90
C THR A 76 5.18 4.73 8.89
N THR A 77 6.40 4.59 8.38
CA THR A 77 7.13 3.31 8.36
C THR A 77 7.88 3.15 9.66
N ASP A 78 7.65 2.05 10.37
CA ASP A 78 8.23 1.76 11.68
C ASP A 78 8.43 0.26 11.87
N GLU A 79 9.23 -0.09 12.87
CA GLU A 79 9.42 -1.47 13.32
C GLU A 79 9.38 -1.52 14.84
N TYR A 80 8.58 -2.44 15.39
CA TYR A 80 8.38 -2.61 16.83
C TYR A 80 8.73 -4.03 17.26
N TYR A 81 9.37 -4.14 18.42
CA TYR A 81 9.67 -5.40 19.09
C TYR A 81 9.04 -5.40 20.47
N TYR A 82 8.15 -6.36 20.75
CA TYR A 82 7.48 -6.48 22.05
C TYR A 82 7.42 -7.95 22.47
N GLY A 83 8.28 -8.34 23.42
CA GLY A 83 8.41 -9.75 23.82
C GLY A 83 8.70 -10.65 22.62
N ASP A 84 7.82 -11.60 22.36
CA ASP A 84 7.93 -12.54 21.23
C ASP A 84 7.35 -11.98 19.91
N TYR A 85 6.82 -10.76 19.92
CA TYR A 85 6.17 -10.14 18.77
C TYR A 85 7.13 -9.19 18.04
N THR A 86 7.21 -9.33 16.72
CA THR A 86 7.83 -8.33 15.82
C THR A 86 6.76 -7.79 14.89
N ILE A 87 6.65 -6.46 14.81
CA ILE A 87 5.67 -5.76 13.95
C ILE A 87 6.43 -4.86 13.00
N LEU A 88 6.23 -5.05 11.70
CA LEU A 88 6.77 -4.20 10.65
C LEU A 88 5.64 -3.42 9.98
N ILE A 89 5.70 -2.09 10.06
CA ILE A 89 4.75 -1.17 9.42
C ILE A 89 5.45 -0.52 8.23
N LYS A 90 4.85 -0.60 7.04
CA LYS A 90 5.46 -0.08 5.81
C LYS A 90 4.46 0.69 4.98
N CYS A 91 4.92 1.83 4.48
CA CYS A 91 4.15 2.77 3.69
C CYS A 91 4.85 2.98 2.35
N CYS A 92 4.11 2.96 1.25
CA CYS A 92 4.69 3.15 -0.08
C CYS A 92 3.75 3.94 -1.00
N LYS A 93 4.36 4.66 -1.97
CA LYS A 93 3.66 5.48 -2.97
C LYS A 93 4.21 5.33 -4.39
N LYS A 94 5.20 4.45 -4.59
CA LYS A 94 6.04 4.44 -5.80
C LYS A 94 5.35 3.85 -7.02
N PHE A 95 4.51 2.84 -6.83
CA PHE A 95 3.79 2.14 -7.89
C PHE A 95 2.54 1.46 -7.32
N ASP A 96 1.60 1.11 -8.19
CA ASP A 96 0.37 0.43 -7.80
C ASP A 96 0.65 -0.93 -7.14
N PHE A 97 -0.10 -1.22 -6.08
CA PHE A 97 0.02 -2.44 -5.28
C PHE A 97 1.41 -2.64 -4.66
N CYS A 98 2.17 -1.57 -4.43
CA CYS A 98 3.47 -1.64 -3.74
C CYS A 98 3.39 -2.23 -2.32
N ASN A 99 2.20 -2.30 -1.73
CA ASN A 99 1.91 -2.89 -0.42
C ASN A 99 1.51 -4.38 -0.49
N ASP A 100 1.69 -5.03 -1.65
CA ASP A 100 1.47 -6.47 -1.77
C ASP A 100 2.46 -7.24 -0.90
N ILE A 101 1.98 -8.26 -0.21
CA ILE A 101 2.79 -9.03 0.75
C ILE A 101 3.92 -9.81 0.06
N ALA A 102 3.84 -10.04 -1.25
CA ALA A 102 4.89 -10.68 -2.01
C ALA A 102 6.05 -9.73 -2.37
N VAL A 103 5.88 -8.41 -2.24
CA VAL A 103 6.96 -7.46 -2.55
C VAL A 103 8.07 -7.59 -1.49
N PRO A 104 9.33 -7.80 -1.92
CA PRO A 104 10.48 -7.87 -1.03
C PRO A 104 10.72 -6.56 -0.26
N SER A 105 11.19 -6.65 0.98
CA SER A 105 11.28 -5.48 1.86
C SER A 105 12.30 -4.41 1.45
N ASP A 106 13.23 -4.79 0.59
CA ASP A 106 14.33 -4.00 0.03
C ASP A 106 13.95 -3.23 -1.26
N GLU A 107 12.86 -3.61 -1.93
CA GLU A 107 12.31 -2.88 -3.09
C GLU A 107 11.34 -1.75 -2.70
N TRP A 108 11.26 -1.44 -1.41
CA TRP A 108 10.26 -0.54 -0.80
C TRP A 108 10.66 0.94 -0.73
N SER A 109 11.76 1.34 -1.39
CA SER A 109 12.26 2.73 -1.47
C SER A 109 12.17 3.30 -2.88
#